data_AF-A0A520G192-F1
#
_entry.id   AF-A0A520G192-F1
#
_cell.length_a   1.000
_cell.length_b   1.000
_cell.length_c   1.000
_cell.angle_alpha   90.00
_cell.angle_beta   90.00
_cell.angle_gamma   90.00
#
_symmetry.space_group_name_H-M   'P 1'
#
loop_
_entity.id
_entity.type
_entity.pdbx_description
1 polymer ?
#
loop_
_entity_poly.entity_id
_entity_poly.type
_entity_poly.pdbx_seq_one_letter_code
_entity_poly.pdbx_strand_id
1 'polypeptide(L)'
;IQYFKGVPSPVREPEKTNMVIFRENSEDIYAGIEFEAESEKAGKLIKFLQEEMGVRKIRFPDTSGIGVKPVSREGTERLVRKALQYAIDNDKPSVTLVHKGNIMKFTEGAFRDWGYGLARKEFGAEPIDGGPWMKFRNPKSGRDITVKDSIADAFLQQILLRPAEYSVVATLNLNGDYISDALAAQVGGIGIAPGANLSDTVAMFEATHGTAPKYAGKDYVNPGSEILSAEMMLRHMGWKEAADLIISSIEKSIASKKVTYDFARLMDGATQVSCSGFGQVMIDHM
;
A
#
# COMPACT_ATOMS: atom_id res chain seq x y z
N ILE A 1 -0.60 -0.53 7.33
CA ILE A 1 -1.18 -1.84 7.66
C ILE A 1 -0.61 -2.32 9.00
N GLN A 2 -1.47 -2.44 10.01
CA GLN A 2 -1.10 -2.93 11.32
C GLN A 2 -2.20 -3.86 11.85
N TYR A 3 -1.83 -4.79 12.72
CA TYR A 3 -2.78 -5.63 13.44
C TYR A 3 -3.20 -4.95 14.75
N PHE A 4 -4.51 -4.86 14.98
CA PHE A 4 -5.06 -4.44 16.27
C PHE A 4 -5.38 -5.68 17.10
N LYS A 5 -4.89 -5.72 18.33
CA LYS A 5 -5.07 -6.89 19.21
C LYS A 5 -6.56 -7.20 19.41
N GLY A 6 -6.94 -8.43 19.14
CA GLY A 6 -8.31 -8.91 19.27
C GLY A 6 -9.07 -8.95 17.94
N VAL A 7 -8.57 -8.31 16.87
CA VAL A 7 -9.17 -8.44 15.53
C VAL A 7 -9.12 -9.91 15.08
N PRO A 8 -10.22 -10.47 14.54
CA PRO A 8 -10.23 -11.80 13.96
C PRO A 8 -9.43 -11.79 12.66
N SER A 9 -8.46 -12.69 12.53
CA SER A 9 -7.59 -12.77 11.36
C SER A 9 -7.63 -14.16 10.75
N PRO A 10 -7.48 -14.28 9.41
CA PRO A 10 -7.37 -15.57 8.73
C PRO A 10 -5.98 -16.23 8.89
N VAL A 11 -4.97 -15.53 9.42
CA VAL A 11 -3.60 -16.06 9.58
C VAL A 11 -3.27 -16.31 11.05
N ARG A 12 -2.23 -17.13 11.29
CA ARG A 12 -1.85 -17.59 12.63
C ARG A 12 -1.15 -16.54 13.49
N GLU A 13 -0.37 -15.66 12.87
CA GLU A 13 0.49 -14.68 13.56
C GLU A 13 0.35 -13.28 12.93
N PRO A 14 -0.87 -12.70 12.90
CA PRO A 14 -1.11 -11.39 12.27
C PRO A 14 -0.33 -10.26 12.96
N GLU A 15 -0.02 -10.38 14.24
CA GLU A 15 0.73 -9.42 15.05
C GLU A 15 2.15 -9.17 14.56
N LYS A 16 2.71 -10.08 13.74
CA LYS A 16 4.00 -9.87 13.07
C LYS A 16 3.93 -8.90 11.90
N THR A 17 2.74 -8.46 11.50
CA THR A 17 2.52 -7.57 10.35
C THR A 17 2.39 -6.12 10.80
N ASN A 18 3.43 -5.34 10.54
CA ASN A 18 3.41 -3.87 10.72
C ASN A 18 4.16 -3.22 9.55
N MET A 19 3.41 -2.88 8.50
CA MET A 19 3.96 -2.39 7.24
C MET A 19 3.32 -1.08 6.80
N VAL A 20 4.08 -0.23 6.12
CA VAL A 20 3.61 1.01 5.48
C VAL A 20 3.86 0.92 3.98
N ILE A 21 2.81 1.07 3.19
CA ILE A 21 2.86 0.90 1.74
C ILE A 21 2.85 2.28 1.07
N PHE A 22 3.92 2.59 0.35
CA PHE A 22 4.04 3.71 -0.56
C PHE A 22 3.77 3.19 -1.97
N ARG A 23 2.54 3.43 -2.43
CA ARG A 23 2.06 3.11 -3.77
C ARG A 23 2.24 4.34 -4.66
N GLU A 24 2.91 4.18 -5.80
CA GLU A 24 2.89 5.20 -6.86
C GLU A 24 1.46 5.38 -7.36
N ASN A 25 0.99 6.63 -7.52
CA ASN A 25 -0.43 6.91 -7.79
C ASN A 25 -0.69 7.85 -8.98
N SER A 26 0.20 7.94 -9.97
CA SER A 26 -0.05 8.75 -11.18
C SER A 26 0.37 8.13 -12.51
N GLU A 27 1.08 7.01 -12.51
CA GLU A 27 1.50 6.31 -13.72
C GLU A 27 1.14 4.82 -13.62
N ASP A 28 1.94 3.94 -14.24
CA ASP A 28 1.64 2.53 -14.41
C ASP A 28 0.42 2.31 -15.33
N ILE A 29 -0.07 1.07 -15.42
CA ILE A 29 -1.24 0.68 -16.20
C ILE A 29 -2.52 1.42 -15.77
N TYR A 30 -2.53 2.00 -14.57
CA TYR A 30 -3.60 2.86 -14.05
C TYR A 30 -3.76 4.17 -14.84
N ALA A 31 -2.84 4.49 -15.75
CA ALA A 31 -3.01 5.61 -16.69
C ALA A 31 -4.26 5.48 -17.58
N GLY A 32 -4.88 4.28 -17.67
CA GLY A 32 -6.13 4.07 -18.43
C GLY A 32 -5.94 4.25 -19.94
N ILE A 33 -4.70 4.09 -20.43
CA ILE A 33 -4.38 4.19 -21.85
C ILE A 33 -4.55 2.80 -22.47
N GLU A 34 -5.76 2.56 -22.95
CA GLU A 34 -6.14 1.28 -23.54
C GLU A 34 -7.08 1.43 -24.74
N PHE A 35 -7.05 0.42 -25.60
CA PHE A 35 -7.84 0.36 -26.82
C PHE A 35 -8.53 -1.00 -26.92
N GLU A 36 -9.85 -0.95 -27.09
CA GLU A 36 -10.72 -2.12 -27.20
C GLU A 36 -10.32 -2.99 -28.41
N ALA A 37 -10.43 -4.31 -28.25
CA ALA A 37 -10.15 -5.28 -29.32
C ALA A 37 -11.00 -4.96 -30.57
N GLU A 38 -10.42 -5.20 -31.75
CA GLU A 38 -11.08 -4.99 -33.06
C GLU A 38 -11.47 -3.54 -33.37
N SER A 39 -11.19 -2.58 -32.48
CA SER A 39 -11.38 -1.15 -32.74
C SER A 39 -10.35 -0.62 -33.74
N GLU A 40 -10.72 0.42 -34.49
CA GLU A 40 -9.82 1.09 -35.44
C GLU A 40 -8.53 1.58 -34.76
N LYS A 41 -8.64 2.06 -33.50
CA LYS A 41 -7.50 2.56 -32.73
C LYS A 41 -6.55 1.43 -32.31
N ALA A 42 -7.08 0.29 -31.84
CA ALA A 42 -6.26 -0.88 -31.53
C ALA A 42 -5.56 -1.40 -32.80
N GLY A 43 -6.29 -1.52 -33.91
CA GLY A 43 -5.71 -1.91 -35.20
C GLY A 43 -4.57 -0.98 -35.65
N LYS A 44 -4.73 0.34 -35.53
CA LYS A 44 -3.67 1.31 -35.83
C LYS A 44 -2.43 1.13 -34.95
N LEU A 45 -2.61 0.93 -33.65
CA LEU A 45 -1.48 0.74 -32.73
C LEU A 45 -0.77 -0.59 -32.97
N ILE A 46 -1.52 -1.67 -33.19
CA ILE A 46 -0.96 -2.99 -33.52
C ILE A 46 -0.15 -2.91 -34.82
N LYS A 47 -0.70 -2.26 -35.85
CA LYS A 47 -0.01 -2.03 -37.11
C LYS A 47 1.30 -1.25 -36.91
N PHE A 48 1.26 -0.14 -36.18
CA PHE A 48 2.46 0.62 -35.83
C PHE A 48 3.51 -0.24 -35.10
N LEU A 49 3.10 -1.01 -34.10
CA LEU A 49 4.00 -1.90 -33.35
C LEU A 49 4.63 -2.96 -34.27
N GLN A 50 3.88 -3.54 -35.20
CA GLN A 50 4.36 -4.59 -36.09
C GLN A 50 5.24 -4.06 -37.23
N GLU A 51 4.79 -3.00 -37.91
CA GLU A 51 5.44 -2.47 -39.13
C GLU A 51 6.60 -1.54 -38.81
N GLU A 52 6.43 -0.59 -37.89
CA GLU A 52 7.45 0.43 -37.58
C GLU A 52 8.41 -0.04 -36.49
N MET A 53 7.88 -0.70 -35.45
CA MET A 53 8.68 -1.14 -34.28
C MET A 53 9.15 -2.60 -34.38
N GLY A 54 8.76 -3.33 -35.43
CA GLY A 54 9.18 -4.70 -35.69
C GLY A 54 8.72 -5.73 -34.64
N VAL A 55 7.65 -5.45 -33.89
CA VAL A 55 7.15 -6.33 -32.82
C VAL A 55 6.52 -7.59 -33.41
N ARG A 56 7.07 -8.75 -33.04
CA ARG A 56 6.55 -10.08 -33.45
C ARG A 56 5.94 -10.89 -32.30
N LYS A 57 5.79 -10.28 -31.11
CA LYS A 57 5.39 -10.99 -29.87
C LYS A 57 3.89 -10.94 -29.57
N ILE A 58 3.11 -10.20 -30.35
CA ILE A 58 1.64 -10.21 -30.23
C ILE A 58 1.13 -11.54 -30.77
N ARG A 59 0.61 -12.40 -29.90
CA ARG A 59 0.25 -13.78 -30.26
C ARG A 59 -0.99 -13.88 -31.16
N PHE A 60 -1.97 -13.01 -30.95
CA PHE A 60 -3.27 -12.99 -31.64
C PHE A 60 -3.64 -11.55 -32.02
N PRO A 61 -2.97 -10.94 -33.02
CA PRO A 61 -3.12 -9.51 -33.30
C PRO A 61 -4.55 -9.10 -33.69
N ASP A 62 -5.28 -9.96 -34.41
CA ASP A 62 -6.61 -9.61 -34.93
C ASP A 62 -7.68 -9.46 -33.85
N THR A 63 -7.47 -10.06 -32.66
CA THR A 63 -8.44 -10.07 -31.55
C THR A 63 -7.87 -9.52 -30.24
N SER A 64 -6.75 -8.79 -30.31
CA SER A 64 -6.10 -8.22 -29.11
C SER A 64 -6.64 -6.81 -28.80
N GLY A 65 -7.08 -6.60 -27.56
CA GLY A 65 -7.07 -5.27 -26.94
C GLY A 65 -5.63 -4.90 -26.53
N ILE A 66 -5.29 -3.61 -26.52
CA ILE A 66 -3.94 -3.13 -26.21
C ILE A 66 -3.97 -2.13 -25.08
N GLY A 67 -3.12 -2.34 -24.07
CA GLY A 67 -2.86 -1.39 -22.99
C GLY A 67 -1.42 -0.86 -23.02
N VAL A 68 -1.21 0.33 -22.47
CA VAL A 68 0.10 0.98 -22.36
C VAL A 68 0.45 1.18 -20.88
N LYS A 69 1.61 0.67 -20.46
CA LYS A 69 2.14 0.79 -19.10
C LYS A 69 3.37 1.72 -19.08
N PRO A 70 3.19 3.04 -18.88
CA PRO A 70 4.30 3.96 -18.67
C PRO A 70 4.79 3.88 -17.22
N VAL A 71 6.11 3.88 -17.04
CA VAL A 71 6.77 4.04 -15.73
C VAL A 71 7.97 4.95 -15.96
N SER A 72 8.09 6.02 -15.17
CA SER A 72 9.07 7.08 -15.37
C SER A 72 10.06 7.17 -14.20
N ARG A 73 11.22 7.74 -14.49
CA ARG A 73 12.24 8.01 -13.46
C ARG A 73 11.72 9.06 -12.49
N GLU A 74 11.11 10.12 -12.99
CA GLU A 74 10.54 11.22 -12.21
C GLU A 74 9.45 10.72 -11.25
N GLY A 75 8.53 9.90 -11.75
CA GLY A 75 7.47 9.26 -10.95
C GLY A 75 8.01 8.29 -9.90
N THR A 76 8.99 7.47 -10.27
CA THR A 76 9.67 6.56 -9.35
C THR A 76 10.41 7.34 -8.25
N GLU A 77 11.26 8.30 -8.63
CA GLU A 77 12.16 8.99 -7.72
C GLU A 77 11.38 9.79 -6.67
N ARG A 78 10.31 10.50 -7.06
CA ARG A 78 9.48 11.24 -6.09
C ARG A 78 8.81 10.32 -5.06
N LEU A 79 8.34 9.14 -5.49
CA LEU A 79 7.67 8.17 -4.62
C LEU A 79 8.68 7.55 -3.65
N VAL A 80 9.79 7.04 -4.18
CA VAL A 80 10.82 6.38 -3.37
C VAL A 80 11.46 7.37 -2.39
N ARG A 81 11.66 8.64 -2.79
CA ARG A 81 12.12 9.70 -1.88
C ARG A 81 11.19 9.88 -0.69
N LYS A 82 9.86 9.91 -0.89
CA LYS A 82 8.88 10.02 0.21
C LYS A 82 8.92 8.78 1.11
N ALA A 83 9.08 7.58 0.55
CA ALA A 83 9.19 6.35 1.33
C ALA A 83 10.46 6.30 2.21
N LEU A 84 11.62 6.69 1.66
CA LEU A 84 12.88 6.79 2.39
C LEU A 84 12.82 7.88 3.47
N GLN A 85 12.27 9.05 3.15
CA GLN A 85 12.08 10.12 4.12
C GLN A 85 11.14 9.70 5.25
N TYR A 86 10.04 9.01 4.93
CA TYR A 86 9.14 8.45 5.94
C TYR A 86 9.86 7.46 6.86
N ALA A 87 10.72 6.59 6.31
CA ALA A 87 11.52 5.67 7.11
C ALA A 87 12.47 6.41 8.06
N ILE A 88 13.08 7.51 7.63
CA ILE A 88 13.91 8.38 8.49
C ILE A 88 13.07 8.99 9.61
N ASP A 89 11.95 9.62 9.25
CA ASP A 89 11.13 10.42 10.15
C ASP A 89 10.42 9.58 11.21
N ASN A 90 10.14 8.31 10.90
CA ASN A 90 9.45 7.37 11.77
C ASN A 90 10.36 6.23 12.24
N ASP A 91 11.67 6.41 12.08
CA ASP A 91 12.73 5.50 12.54
C ASP A 91 12.49 4.03 12.16
N LYS A 92 12.10 3.79 10.90
CA LYS A 92 11.80 2.46 10.36
C LYS A 92 13.08 1.75 9.90
N PRO A 93 13.17 0.42 10.08
CA PRO A 93 14.40 -0.33 9.84
C PRO A 93 14.71 -0.58 8.35
N SER A 94 13.72 -0.50 7.46
CA SER A 94 13.93 -0.83 6.05
C SER A 94 12.90 -0.25 5.10
N VAL A 95 13.31 -0.02 3.85
CA VAL A 95 12.45 0.22 2.68
C VAL A 95 12.65 -0.91 1.67
N THR A 96 11.57 -1.55 1.23
CA THR A 96 11.59 -2.63 0.23
C THR A 96 10.97 -2.15 -1.08
N LEU A 97 11.74 -2.17 -2.17
CA LEU A 97 11.29 -1.92 -3.54
C LEU A 97 10.62 -3.19 -4.09
N VAL A 98 9.31 -3.18 -4.30
CA VAL A 98 8.60 -4.35 -4.83
C VAL A 98 8.28 -4.16 -6.30
N HIS A 99 8.65 -5.15 -7.11
CA HIS A 99 8.59 -5.03 -8.57
C HIS A 99 8.58 -6.40 -9.27
N LYS A 100 8.19 -6.49 -10.54
CA LYS A 100 8.29 -7.68 -11.41
C LYS A 100 9.30 -7.48 -12.54
N GLY A 101 10.43 -6.87 -12.18
CA GLY A 101 11.46 -6.42 -13.12
C GLY A 101 12.23 -7.52 -13.84
N ASN A 102 12.11 -8.78 -13.42
CA ASN A 102 12.69 -9.91 -14.17
C ASN A 102 11.94 -10.17 -15.50
N ILE A 103 10.65 -9.81 -15.58
CA ILE A 103 9.82 -9.88 -16.79
C ILE A 103 9.70 -8.51 -17.44
N MET A 104 9.29 -7.49 -16.67
CA MET A 104 9.06 -6.12 -17.15
C MET A 104 10.30 -5.24 -16.92
N LYS A 105 11.40 -5.57 -17.60
CA LYS A 105 12.73 -4.97 -17.35
C LYS A 105 12.76 -3.44 -17.46
N PHE A 106 12.06 -2.88 -18.43
CA PHE A 106 12.14 -1.45 -18.77
C PHE A 106 11.09 -0.57 -18.09
N THR A 107 10.23 -1.16 -17.26
CA THR A 107 9.24 -0.43 -16.45
C THR A 107 9.44 -0.79 -14.98
N GLU A 108 9.12 -2.02 -14.59
CA GLU A 108 9.28 -2.46 -13.20
C GLU A 108 10.74 -2.73 -12.81
N GLY A 109 11.57 -3.17 -13.74
CA GLY A 109 13.02 -3.24 -13.52
C GLY A 109 13.63 -1.84 -13.38
N ALA A 110 13.19 -0.90 -14.22
CA ALA A 110 13.61 0.49 -14.15
C ALA A 110 13.19 1.16 -12.83
N PHE A 111 11.98 0.88 -12.31
CA PHE A 111 11.54 1.32 -10.98
C PHE A 111 12.53 0.91 -9.88
N ARG A 112 12.94 -0.37 -9.85
CA ARG A 112 13.95 -0.87 -8.90
C ARG A 112 15.27 -0.12 -9.08
N ASP A 113 15.76 -0.01 -10.31
CA ASP A 113 17.08 0.55 -10.61
C ASP A 113 17.14 2.05 -10.25
N TRP A 114 16.10 2.82 -10.60
CA TRP A 114 15.99 4.23 -10.21
C TRP A 114 15.81 4.40 -8.71
N GLY A 115 15.06 3.52 -8.04
CA GLY A 115 14.91 3.55 -6.58
C GLY A 115 16.24 3.37 -5.84
N TYR A 116 17.05 2.38 -6.23
CA TYR A 116 18.41 2.21 -5.71
C TYR A 116 19.33 3.37 -6.09
N GLY A 117 19.23 3.86 -7.33
CA GLY A 117 20.01 5.01 -7.80
C GLY A 117 19.77 6.26 -6.95
N LEU A 118 18.51 6.52 -6.60
CA LEU A 118 18.11 7.62 -5.72
C LEU A 118 18.61 7.41 -4.28
N ALA A 119 18.47 6.20 -3.72
CA ALA A 119 18.97 5.89 -2.38
C ALA A 119 20.47 6.18 -2.27
N ARG A 120 21.26 5.82 -3.28
CA ARG A 120 22.69 6.15 -3.34
C ARG A 120 22.92 7.66 -3.47
N LYS A 121 22.24 8.31 -4.42
CA LYS A 121 22.47 9.71 -4.80
C LYS A 121 22.08 10.71 -3.70
N GLU A 122 20.94 10.51 -3.05
CA GLU A 122 20.34 11.50 -2.14
C GLU A 122 20.48 11.13 -0.67
N PHE A 123 20.58 9.84 -0.35
CA PHE A 123 20.64 9.35 1.03
C PHE A 123 22.00 8.73 1.39
N GLY A 124 22.94 8.68 0.45
CA GLY A 124 24.28 8.12 0.68
C GLY A 124 24.25 6.62 0.97
N ALA A 125 23.29 5.88 0.41
CA ALA A 125 23.19 4.44 0.63
C ALA A 125 24.35 3.67 -0.03
N GLU A 126 24.98 2.81 0.76
CA GLU A 126 26.12 1.98 0.36
C GLU A 126 25.71 0.51 0.24
N PRO A 127 26.28 -0.25 -0.71
CA PRO A 127 25.99 -1.69 -0.85
C PRO A 127 26.31 -2.50 0.41
N ILE A 128 25.45 -3.46 0.72
CA ILE A 128 25.69 -4.51 1.73
C ILE A 128 26.29 -5.71 0.99
N ASP A 129 27.44 -6.21 1.44
CA ASP A 129 28.09 -7.44 0.93
C ASP A 129 28.23 -7.53 -0.60
N GLY A 130 28.44 -6.39 -1.27
CA GLY A 130 28.56 -6.33 -2.74
C GLY A 130 27.23 -6.13 -3.50
N GLY A 131 26.10 -6.03 -2.78
CA GLY A 131 24.78 -5.69 -3.33
C GLY A 131 23.89 -6.91 -3.63
N PRO A 132 22.65 -6.68 -4.13
CA PRO A 132 22.10 -5.40 -4.56
C PRO A 132 21.57 -4.51 -3.43
N TRP A 133 21.34 -5.07 -2.24
CA TRP A 133 20.81 -4.31 -1.11
C TRP A 133 21.80 -3.24 -0.66
N MET A 134 21.26 -2.15 -0.14
CA MET A 134 22.03 -1.03 0.37
C MET A 134 21.61 -0.68 1.78
N LYS A 135 22.45 0.06 2.49
CA LYS A 135 22.09 0.68 3.75
C LYS A 135 22.59 2.11 3.83
N PHE A 136 21.88 2.93 4.57
CA PHE A 136 22.35 4.25 4.98
C PHE A 136 21.97 4.47 6.44
N ARG A 137 22.68 5.39 7.11
CA ARG A 137 22.44 5.70 8.51
C ARG A 137 21.34 6.75 8.64
N ASN A 138 20.31 6.47 9.43
CA ASN A 138 19.27 7.43 9.76
C ASN A 138 19.91 8.63 10.47
N PRO A 139 19.84 9.86 9.92
CA PRO A 139 20.49 11.03 10.51
C PRO A 139 19.83 11.48 11.82
N LYS A 140 18.59 11.05 12.11
CA LYS A 140 17.86 11.42 13.34
C LYS A 140 18.12 10.45 14.49
N SER A 141 18.11 9.14 14.22
CA SER A 141 18.24 8.10 15.26
C SER A 141 19.61 7.43 15.30
N GLY A 142 20.43 7.58 14.26
CA GLY A 142 21.71 6.89 14.12
C GLY A 142 21.59 5.39 13.80
N ARG A 143 20.40 4.85 13.56
CA ARG A 143 20.20 3.44 13.18
C ARG A 143 20.36 3.25 11.67
N ASP A 144 20.83 2.07 11.25
CA ASP A 144 20.91 1.74 9.83
C ASP A 144 19.50 1.47 9.27
N ILE A 145 19.20 2.03 8.10
CA ILE A 145 18.01 1.74 7.30
C ILE A 145 18.45 0.91 6.09
N THR A 146 17.88 -0.30 5.96
CA THR A 146 18.15 -1.17 4.82
C THR A 146 17.25 -0.81 3.64
N VAL A 147 17.82 -0.55 2.48
CA VAL A 147 17.11 -0.45 1.20
C VAL A 147 17.29 -1.77 0.46
N LYS A 148 16.19 -2.49 0.24
CA LYS A 148 16.18 -3.82 -0.38
C LYS A 148 15.12 -3.92 -1.46
N ASP A 149 15.11 -5.00 -2.21
CA ASP A 149 14.09 -5.30 -3.22
C ASP A 149 13.53 -6.71 -3.09
N SER A 150 12.30 -6.90 -3.59
CA SER A 150 11.66 -8.20 -3.70
C SER A 150 10.84 -8.29 -4.97
N ILE A 151 10.89 -9.44 -5.64
CA ILE A 151 10.02 -9.69 -6.79
C ILE A 151 8.57 -9.84 -6.30
N ALA A 152 7.61 -9.20 -6.98
CA ALA A 152 6.22 -9.05 -6.49
C ALA A 152 5.51 -10.38 -6.17
N ASP A 153 5.67 -11.42 -7.00
CA ASP A 153 5.09 -12.75 -6.73
C ASP A 153 5.71 -13.44 -5.51
N ALA A 154 7.05 -13.36 -5.36
CA ALA A 154 7.72 -13.85 -4.17
C ALA A 154 7.34 -13.02 -2.93
N PHE A 155 7.18 -11.70 -3.08
CA PHE A 155 6.79 -10.80 -2.00
C PHE A 155 5.43 -11.18 -1.40
N LEU A 156 4.43 -11.49 -2.25
CA LEU A 156 3.11 -11.94 -1.78
C LEU A 156 3.17 -13.25 -0.96
N GLN A 157 4.17 -14.11 -1.21
CA GLN A 157 4.43 -15.27 -0.35
C GLN A 157 5.12 -14.85 0.94
N GLN A 158 6.13 -13.98 0.86
CA GLN A 158 6.94 -13.59 2.01
C GLN A 158 6.17 -12.75 3.03
N ILE A 159 5.18 -11.94 2.63
CA ILE A 159 4.34 -11.22 3.60
C ILE A 159 3.51 -12.16 4.48
N LEU A 160 3.22 -13.39 4.02
CA LEU A 160 2.57 -14.42 4.84
C LEU A 160 3.59 -15.21 5.67
N LEU A 161 4.70 -15.62 5.05
CA LEU A 161 5.68 -16.52 5.66
C LEU A 161 6.62 -15.80 6.64
N ARG A 162 6.98 -14.55 6.33
CA ARG A 162 8.00 -13.75 7.04
C ARG A 162 7.61 -12.26 7.13
N PRO A 163 6.40 -11.89 7.59
CA PRO A 163 5.94 -10.50 7.64
C PRO A 163 6.88 -9.58 8.44
N ALA A 164 7.50 -10.09 9.50
CA ALA A 164 8.39 -9.30 10.37
C ALA A 164 9.68 -8.81 9.67
N GLU A 165 10.03 -9.36 8.49
CA GLU A 165 11.18 -8.90 7.72
C GLU A 165 10.89 -7.60 6.93
N TYR A 166 9.64 -7.15 6.84
CA TYR A 166 9.25 -6.00 6.02
C TYR A 166 8.68 -4.87 6.88
N SER A 167 9.01 -3.64 6.51
CA SER A 167 8.55 -2.45 7.23
C SER A 167 7.95 -1.41 6.29
N VAL A 168 8.76 -0.61 5.61
CA VAL A 168 8.27 0.28 4.55
C VAL A 168 8.40 -0.43 3.21
N VAL A 169 7.37 -0.32 2.36
CA VAL A 169 7.34 -0.87 1.01
C VAL A 169 7.12 0.27 0.04
N ALA A 170 7.91 0.36 -1.01
CA ALA A 170 7.71 1.28 -2.11
C ALA A 170 7.50 0.46 -3.39
N THR A 171 6.42 0.74 -4.13
CA THR A 171 6.02 -0.07 -5.27
C THR A 171 5.22 0.74 -6.29
N LEU A 172 5.12 0.21 -7.51
CA LEU A 172 4.28 0.75 -8.58
C LEU A 172 2.79 0.63 -8.26
N ASN A 173 1.97 1.37 -9.01
CA ASN A 173 0.54 1.53 -8.77
C ASN A 173 -0.21 0.18 -8.66
N LEU A 174 -0.11 -0.69 -9.66
CA LEU A 174 -0.85 -1.96 -9.67
C LEU A 174 -0.38 -2.93 -8.59
N ASN A 175 0.93 -3.05 -8.39
CA ASN A 175 1.46 -3.89 -7.32
C ASN A 175 1.04 -3.36 -5.95
N GLY A 176 1.02 -2.04 -5.78
CA GLY A 176 0.57 -1.40 -4.54
C GLY A 176 -0.86 -1.75 -4.19
N ASP A 177 -1.76 -1.72 -5.17
CA ASP A 177 -3.16 -2.13 -5.05
C ASP A 177 -3.29 -3.56 -4.49
N TYR A 178 -2.64 -4.52 -5.15
CA TYR A 178 -2.73 -5.93 -4.76
C TYR A 178 -2.10 -6.19 -3.39
N ILE A 179 -0.97 -5.54 -3.11
CA ILE A 179 -0.25 -5.70 -1.85
C ILE A 179 -1.04 -5.11 -0.68
N SER A 180 -1.60 -3.91 -0.83
CA SER A 180 -2.35 -3.27 0.25
C SER A 180 -3.59 -4.08 0.64
N ASP A 181 -4.32 -4.60 -0.34
CA ASP A 181 -5.50 -5.43 -0.10
C ASP A 181 -5.15 -6.77 0.53
N ALA A 182 -4.11 -7.45 0.02
CA ALA A 182 -3.63 -8.71 0.59
C ALA A 182 -3.21 -8.55 2.06
N LEU A 183 -2.47 -7.49 2.37
CA LEU A 183 -2.02 -7.19 3.72
C LEU A 183 -3.17 -6.78 4.66
N ALA A 184 -4.13 -5.99 4.16
CA ALA A 184 -5.32 -5.62 4.93
C ALA A 184 -6.15 -6.86 5.29
N ALA A 185 -6.36 -7.77 4.33
CA ALA A 185 -7.04 -9.03 4.58
C ALA A 185 -6.27 -9.91 5.58
N GLN A 186 -4.95 -9.99 5.46
CA GLN A 186 -4.07 -10.75 6.36
C GLN A 186 -4.23 -10.32 7.82
N VAL A 187 -4.30 -9.02 8.11
CA VAL A 187 -4.47 -8.53 9.49
C VAL A 187 -5.93 -8.51 9.95
N GLY A 188 -6.88 -9.02 9.15
CA GLY A 188 -8.31 -8.95 9.43
C GLY A 188 -8.89 -7.54 9.29
N GLY A 189 -8.16 -6.63 8.66
CA GLY A 189 -8.42 -5.19 8.63
C GLY A 189 -9.14 -4.69 7.38
N ILE A 190 -9.78 -5.55 6.57
CA ILE A 190 -10.40 -5.13 5.29
C ILE A 190 -11.44 -3.99 5.46
N GLY A 191 -12.16 -3.96 6.58
CA GLY A 191 -13.14 -2.91 6.90
C GLY A 191 -12.57 -1.71 7.65
N ILE A 192 -11.29 -1.75 8.05
CA ILE A 192 -10.65 -0.72 8.88
C ILE A 192 -9.30 -0.25 8.32
N ALA A 193 -8.90 -0.65 7.12
CA ALA A 193 -7.64 -0.18 6.54
C ALA A 193 -7.73 1.33 6.26
N PRO A 194 -6.77 2.15 6.72
CA PRO A 194 -6.74 3.58 6.40
C PRO A 194 -5.96 3.86 5.10
N GLY A 195 -6.21 5.01 4.50
CA GLY A 195 -5.62 5.44 3.23
C GLY A 195 -5.42 6.94 3.13
N ALA A 196 -4.38 7.34 2.39
CA ALA A 196 -4.09 8.73 2.09
C ALA A 196 -3.44 8.87 0.70
N ASN A 197 -3.85 9.91 -0.02
CA ASN A 197 -3.31 10.35 -1.29
C ASN A 197 -2.58 11.68 -1.08
N LEU A 198 -1.26 11.69 -1.30
CA LEU A 198 -0.40 12.81 -0.94
C LEU A 198 0.34 13.33 -2.18
N SER A 199 0.37 14.64 -2.34
CA SER A 199 1.28 15.35 -3.24
C SER A 199 2.28 16.17 -2.43
N ASP A 200 3.02 17.08 -3.08
CA ASP A 200 3.91 18.00 -2.38
C ASP A 200 3.17 19.12 -1.65
N THR A 201 1.94 19.43 -2.04
CA THR A 201 1.17 20.58 -1.52
C THR A 201 -0.23 20.24 -1.05
N VAL A 202 -0.72 19.01 -1.27
CA VAL A 202 -2.08 18.58 -0.93
C VAL A 202 -2.06 17.18 -0.35
N ALA A 203 -2.90 16.95 0.66
CA ALA A 203 -3.14 15.64 1.26
C ALA A 203 -4.64 15.37 1.31
N MET A 204 -5.07 14.21 0.80
CA MET A 204 -6.45 13.76 0.83
C MET A 204 -6.52 12.39 1.51
N PHE A 205 -7.24 12.30 2.62
CA PHE A 205 -7.42 11.09 3.41
C PHE A 205 -8.79 10.50 3.07
N GLU A 206 -8.88 9.18 2.93
CA GLU A 206 -10.09 8.51 2.42
C GLU A 206 -10.34 7.18 3.11
N ALA A 207 -11.61 6.76 3.13
CA ALA A 207 -11.96 5.37 3.40
C ALA A 207 -11.50 4.50 2.22
N THR A 208 -10.94 3.32 2.50
CA THR A 208 -10.38 2.44 1.45
C THR A 208 -11.32 1.34 1.00
N HIS A 209 -12.49 1.21 1.63
CA HIS A 209 -13.50 0.23 1.24
C HIS A 209 -14.52 0.81 0.25
N GLY A 210 -15.18 -0.06 -0.52
CA GLY A 210 -16.24 0.33 -1.44
C GLY A 210 -17.51 0.88 -0.76
N THR A 211 -18.44 1.40 -1.56
CA THR A 211 -19.64 2.11 -1.10
C THR A 211 -20.71 1.23 -0.42
N ALA A 212 -20.64 -0.09 -0.58
CA ALA A 212 -21.58 -1.08 -0.05
C ALA A 212 -23.07 -0.64 -0.05
N PRO A 213 -23.69 -0.32 -1.21
CA PRO A 213 -24.98 0.38 -1.28
C PRO A 213 -26.14 -0.30 -0.54
N LYS A 214 -26.10 -1.63 -0.42
CA LYS A 214 -27.08 -2.42 0.35
C LYS A 214 -27.17 -2.05 1.84
N TYR A 215 -26.17 -1.37 2.40
CA TYR A 215 -26.13 -0.93 3.79
C TYR A 215 -26.24 0.59 3.97
N ALA A 216 -26.39 1.36 2.89
CA ALA A 216 -26.51 2.81 2.95
C ALA A 216 -27.71 3.23 3.82
N GLY A 217 -27.49 4.18 4.73
CA GLY A 217 -28.52 4.72 5.64
C GLY A 217 -28.95 3.78 6.77
N LYS A 218 -28.31 2.62 6.96
CA LYS A 218 -28.72 1.61 7.95
C LYS A 218 -27.96 1.65 9.28
N ASP A 219 -27.07 2.62 9.47
CA ASP A 219 -26.23 2.73 10.68
C ASP A 219 -25.54 1.42 11.07
N TYR A 220 -24.94 0.73 10.09
CA TYR A 220 -24.58 -0.70 10.24
C TYR A 220 -23.11 -1.03 10.03
N VAL A 221 -22.45 -0.32 9.12
CA VAL A 221 -21.08 -0.61 8.66
C VAL A 221 -20.04 -0.12 9.66
N ASN A 222 -18.83 -0.68 9.59
CA ASN A 222 -17.70 -0.26 10.41
C ASN A 222 -17.16 1.10 9.92
N PRO A 223 -17.10 2.14 10.78
CA PRO A 223 -16.52 3.43 10.40
C PRO A 223 -14.98 3.46 10.54
N GLY A 224 -14.35 2.34 10.96
CA GLY A 224 -12.94 2.32 11.35
C GLY A 224 -11.97 2.73 10.25
N SER A 225 -12.26 2.47 8.98
CA SER A 225 -11.39 2.88 7.87
C SER A 225 -11.27 4.41 7.80
N GLU A 226 -12.41 5.12 7.77
CA GLU A 226 -12.42 6.58 7.71
C GLU A 226 -11.87 7.22 9.00
N ILE A 227 -12.18 6.64 10.17
CA ILE A 227 -11.64 7.09 11.46
C ILE A 227 -10.11 6.96 11.50
N LEU A 228 -9.54 5.86 11.04
CA LEU A 228 -8.09 5.67 10.99
C LEU A 228 -7.44 6.51 9.87
N SER A 229 -8.15 6.82 8.80
CA SER A 229 -7.68 7.82 7.82
C SER A 229 -7.67 9.23 8.42
N ALA A 230 -8.64 9.56 9.28
CA ALA A 230 -8.63 10.80 10.05
C ALA A 230 -7.50 10.83 11.10
N GLU A 231 -7.14 9.69 11.69
CA GLU A 231 -5.92 9.55 12.52
C GLU A 231 -4.67 9.93 11.72
N MET A 232 -4.52 9.39 10.50
CA MET A 232 -3.41 9.75 9.61
C MET A 232 -3.43 11.26 9.27
N MET A 233 -4.62 11.85 9.09
CA MET A 233 -4.80 13.27 8.84
C MET A 233 -4.31 14.13 10.02
N LEU A 234 -4.73 13.81 11.24
CA LEU A 234 -4.30 14.51 12.45
C LEU A 234 -2.79 14.41 12.64
N ARG A 235 -2.22 13.22 12.40
CA ARG A 235 -0.77 13.01 12.44
C ARG A 235 -0.05 13.84 11.37
N HIS A 236 -0.61 13.98 10.17
CA HIS A 236 -0.09 14.83 9.10
C HIS A 236 -0.16 16.33 9.44
N MET A 237 -1.21 16.76 10.15
CA MET A 237 -1.36 18.14 10.65
C MET A 237 -0.43 18.46 11.84
N GLY A 238 0.29 17.46 12.36
CA GLY A 238 1.16 17.59 13.53
C GLY A 238 0.44 17.43 14.88
N TRP A 239 -0.85 17.11 14.89
CA TRP A 239 -1.66 16.91 16.10
C TRP A 239 -1.53 15.47 16.60
N LYS A 240 -0.31 15.11 17.02
CA LYS A 240 0.08 13.72 17.33
C LYS A 240 -0.67 13.16 18.52
N GLU A 241 -0.90 13.97 19.55
CA GLU A 241 -1.62 13.56 20.76
C GLU A 241 -3.06 13.15 20.44
N ALA A 242 -3.74 13.90 19.57
CA ALA A 242 -5.09 13.57 19.11
C ALA A 242 -5.10 12.29 18.27
N ALA A 243 -4.11 12.10 17.40
CA ALA A 243 -3.95 10.87 16.63
C ALA A 243 -3.70 9.65 17.53
N ASP A 244 -2.83 9.78 18.53
CA ASP A 244 -2.50 8.72 19.49
C ASP A 244 -3.71 8.35 20.36
N LEU A 245 -4.58 9.31 20.71
CA LEU A 245 -5.86 9.04 21.38
C LEU A 245 -6.79 8.16 20.54
N ILE A 246 -6.88 8.39 19.22
CA ILE A 246 -7.70 7.55 18.31
C ILE A 246 -7.15 6.11 18.27
N ILE A 247 -5.83 5.93 18.16
CA ILE A 247 -5.20 4.60 18.18
C ILE A 247 -5.46 3.88 19.51
N SER A 248 -5.24 4.55 20.64
CA SER A 248 -5.52 3.98 21.97
C SER A 248 -7.00 3.61 22.12
N SER A 249 -7.90 4.47 21.65
CA SER A 249 -9.35 4.26 21.71
C SER A 249 -9.81 3.05 20.89
N ILE A 250 -9.36 2.92 19.64
CA ILE A 250 -9.77 1.79 18.79
C ILE A 250 -9.22 0.46 19.32
N GLU A 251 -8.00 0.44 19.86
CA GLU A 251 -7.41 -0.74 20.51
C GLU A 251 -8.25 -1.22 21.69
N LYS A 252 -8.60 -0.31 22.60
CA LYS A 252 -9.47 -0.61 23.75
C LYS A 252 -10.87 -1.04 23.33
N SER A 253 -11.43 -0.38 22.31
CA SER A 253 -12.78 -0.66 21.80
C SER A 253 -12.89 -2.06 21.21
N ILE A 254 -11.93 -2.45 20.36
CA ILE A 254 -11.87 -3.80 19.79
C ILE A 254 -11.64 -4.84 20.91
N ALA A 255 -10.73 -4.56 21.85
CA ALA A 255 -10.47 -5.46 22.98
C ALA A 255 -11.69 -5.67 23.89
N SER A 256 -12.57 -4.66 24.00
CA SER A 256 -13.84 -4.77 24.75
C SER A 256 -14.87 -5.69 24.08
N LYS A 257 -14.65 -6.07 22.82
CA LYS A 257 -15.58 -6.80 21.95
C LYS A 257 -16.94 -6.11 21.73
N LYS A 258 -17.05 -4.80 22.01
CA LYS A 258 -18.18 -3.96 21.57
C LYS A 258 -17.85 -3.39 20.20
N VAL A 259 -18.29 -4.10 19.16
CA VAL A 259 -17.82 -3.87 17.78
C VAL A 259 -18.98 -3.95 16.79
N THR A 260 -18.78 -3.43 15.58
CA THR A 260 -19.76 -3.54 14.50
C THR A 260 -19.92 -4.98 14.00
N TYR A 261 -20.99 -5.23 13.24
CA TYR A 261 -21.40 -6.57 12.79
C TYR A 261 -20.29 -7.39 12.12
N ASP A 262 -19.47 -6.75 11.30
CA ASP A 262 -18.38 -7.36 10.53
C ASP A 262 -17.35 -8.06 11.42
N PHE A 263 -17.03 -7.47 12.58
CA PHE A 263 -16.21 -8.12 13.60
C PHE A 263 -17.03 -9.03 14.51
N ALA A 264 -18.21 -8.58 14.98
CA ALA A 264 -19.00 -9.31 15.96
C ALA A 264 -19.32 -10.75 15.51
N ARG A 265 -19.62 -10.94 14.22
CA ARG A 265 -19.94 -12.26 13.64
C ARG A 265 -18.75 -13.24 13.60
N LEU A 266 -17.53 -12.76 13.83
CA LEU A 266 -16.29 -13.53 13.80
C LEU A 266 -15.65 -13.67 15.20
N MET A 267 -16.29 -13.13 16.23
CA MET A 267 -15.79 -13.11 17.61
C MET A 267 -16.75 -13.84 18.55
N ASP A 268 -16.21 -14.72 19.39
CA ASP A 268 -16.98 -15.31 20.47
C ASP A 268 -17.26 -14.28 21.58
N GLY A 269 -18.55 -14.16 21.96
CA GLY A 269 -18.99 -13.28 23.05
C GLY A 269 -18.91 -11.79 22.74
N ALA A 270 -18.94 -11.39 21.46
CA ALA A 270 -18.98 -9.98 21.10
C ALA A 270 -20.37 -9.37 21.30
N THR A 271 -20.38 -8.09 21.66
CA THR A 271 -21.59 -7.26 21.68
C THR A 271 -21.62 -6.46 20.39
N GLN A 272 -22.56 -6.78 19.49
CA GLN A 272 -22.74 -6.03 18.26
C GLN A 272 -23.31 -4.64 18.56
N VAL A 273 -22.67 -3.59 18.04
CA VAL A 273 -23.15 -2.20 18.06
C VAL A 273 -23.39 -1.68 16.65
N SER A 274 -24.13 -0.57 16.52
CA SER A 274 -24.31 0.15 15.26
C SER A 274 -23.05 0.92 14.85
N CYS A 275 -23.04 1.52 13.65
CA CYS A 275 -21.94 2.38 13.20
C CYS A 275 -21.73 3.56 14.17
N SER A 276 -22.80 4.32 14.45
CA SER A 276 -22.81 5.41 15.42
C SER A 276 -22.47 4.94 16.84
N GLY A 277 -22.99 3.77 17.23
CA GLY A 277 -22.72 3.15 18.52
C GLY A 277 -21.25 2.80 18.70
N PHE A 278 -20.57 2.33 17.65
CA PHE A 278 -19.13 2.10 17.70
C PHE A 278 -18.34 3.40 17.85
N GLY A 279 -18.77 4.49 17.21
CA GLY A 279 -18.23 5.82 17.46
C GLY A 279 -18.33 6.24 18.93
N GLN A 280 -19.47 5.99 19.59
CA GLN A 280 -19.63 6.27 21.02
C GLN A 280 -18.73 5.37 21.89
N VAL A 281 -18.63 4.08 21.58
CA VAL A 281 -17.72 3.16 22.28
C VAL A 281 -16.28 3.65 22.21
N MET A 282 -15.85 4.15 21.05
CA MET A 282 -14.52 4.75 20.88
C MET A 282 -14.34 5.98 21.78
N ILE A 283 -15.31 6.90 21.80
CA ILE A 283 -15.25 8.09 22.65
C ILE A 283 -15.16 7.72 24.14
N ASP A 284 -15.94 6.73 24.59
CA ASP A 284 -15.92 6.25 25.98
C ASP A 284 -14.57 5.62 26.38
N HIS A 285 -13.73 5.26 25.41
CA HIS A 285 -12.42 4.64 25.59
C HIS A 285 -11.22 5.59 25.37
N MET A 286 -11.46 6.88 25.07
CA MET A 286 -10.41 7.89 24.95
C MET A 286 -9.73 8.18 26.30
#